data_AF-A0A3D4USZ8-F1
#
_entry.id   AF-A0A3D4USZ8-F1
#
_cell.length_a   1.000
_cell.length_b   1.000
_cell.length_c   1.000
_cell.angle_alpha   90.00
_cell.angle_beta   90.00
_cell.angle_gamma   90.00
#
_symmetry.space_group_name_H-M   'P 1'
#
loop_
_entity.id
_entity.type
_entity.pdbx_description
1 polymer ?
#
loop_
_entity_poly.entity_id
_entity_poly.type
_entity_poly.pdbx_seq_one_letter_code
_entity_poly.pdbx_strand_id
1 'polypeptide(L)'
;VNFDATKNDKLSLAFYSGQDKVNFPFSDDAEFKLNYGNRTLSGNWTHIFNEKLFSNFVLTGSQYFNYPELELGGTPIERRNNIYDYSIKADLEYLPNEKHELAIGVWAGTLTIRLNDRFDNEPSFSSRSHSRYSSLYISDTWRPTEKWKIVSGLRSSYLSDGNYMRLEPRLSLEYKATDRIRLQTAYGRYNQYLTLITNEAFSGFDVWLTADDGVKPSFGDQFIIGAKTIPFEGFGFDV
;
A
#
# COMPACT_ATOMS: atom_id res chain seq x y z
N VAL A 1 -17.51 12.85 1.62
CA VAL A 1 -17.92 14.27 1.66
C VAL A 1 -16.77 15.09 1.12
N ASN A 2 -17.02 15.97 0.16
CA ASN A 2 -16.02 16.88 -0.39
C ASN A 2 -16.45 18.31 -0.09
N PHE A 3 -15.49 19.17 0.25
CA PHE A 3 -15.72 20.54 0.64
C PHE A 3 -14.56 21.42 0.17
N ASP A 4 -14.86 22.41 -0.67
CA ASP A 4 -13.90 23.44 -1.06
C ASP A 4 -13.93 24.53 0.03
N ALA A 5 -12.96 24.48 0.94
CA ALA A 5 -12.88 25.41 2.07
C ALA A 5 -12.50 26.83 1.64
N THR A 6 -11.65 26.93 0.61
CA THR A 6 -11.28 28.17 -0.07
C THR A 6 -11.11 27.90 -1.57
N LYS A 7 -10.72 28.91 -2.35
CA LYS A 7 -10.31 28.71 -3.76
C LYS A 7 -9.09 27.80 -3.91
N ASN A 8 -8.25 27.73 -2.88
CA ASN A 8 -6.98 27.02 -2.89
C ASN A 8 -6.99 25.75 -2.02
N ASP A 9 -8.03 25.56 -1.20
CA ASP A 9 -8.12 24.48 -0.21
C ASP A 9 -9.30 23.56 -0.51
N LYS A 10 -8.97 22.31 -0.84
CA LYS A 10 -9.96 21.25 -1.06
C LYS A 10 -9.82 20.19 0.03
N LEU A 11 -10.90 19.96 0.75
CA LEU A 11 -10.98 18.96 1.81
C LEU A 11 -11.90 17.83 1.37
N SER A 12 -11.53 16.60 1.68
CA SER A 12 -12.45 15.47 1.61
C SER A 12 -12.35 14.58 2.84
N LEU A 13 -13.49 14.01 3.21
CA LEU A 13 -13.63 13.03 4.26
C LEU A 13 -14.32 11.79 3.68
N ALA A 14 -13.67 10.65 3.80
CA ALA A 14 -14.19 9.36 3.38
C ALA A 14 -14.31 8.42 4.57
N PHE A 15 -15.43 7.73 4.66
CA PHE A 15 -15.66 6.66 5.62
C PHE A 15 -16.08 5.40 4.87
N TYR A 16 -15.50 4.28 5.24
CA TYR A 16 -15.86 2.95 4.76
C TYR A 16 -16.06 2.02 5.96
N SER A 17 -17.08 1.19 5.91
CA SER A 17 -17.27 0.09 6.86
C SER A 17 -17.96 -1.06 6.14
N GLY A 18 -17.22 -2.14 5.93
CA GLY A 18 -17.71 -3.39 5.38
C GLY A 18 -17.60 -4.50 6.42
N GLN A 19 -18.57 -5.40 6.42
CA GLN A 19 -18.55 -6.61 7.24
C GLN A 19 -19.30 -7.71 6.51
N ASP A 20 -18.63 -8.84 6.34
CA ASP A 20 -19.16 -10.05 5.74
C ASP A 20 -19.23 -11.14 6.79
N LYS A 21 -20.30 -11.94 6.72
CA LYS A 21 -20.53 -13.09 7.60
C LYS A 21 -20.76 -14.32 6.74
N VAL A 22 -19.82 -15.26 6.79
CA VAL A 22 -19.96 -16.57 6.16
C VAL A 22 -20.32 -17.56 7.25
N ASN A 23 -21.31 -18.42 6.95
CA ASN A 23 -21.61 -19.57 7.76
C ASN A 23 -21.70 -20.80 6.84
N PHE A 24 -20.95 -21.84 7.17
CA PHE A 24 -20.89 -23.08 6.41
C PHE A 24 -20.94 -24.30 7.35
N PRO A 25 -22.10 -24.97 7.48
CA PRO A 25 -22.20 -26.24 8.18
C PRO A 25 -21.67 -27.38 7.30
N PHE A 26 -20.66 -28.12 7.76
CA PHE A 26 -20.11 -29.29 7.04
C PHE A 26 -20.83 -30.58 7.41
N SER A 27 -21.34 -30.67 8.64
CA SER A 27 -22.12 -31.80 9.16
C SER A 27 -22.93 -31.35 10.38
N ASP A 28 -23.74 -32.24 10.95
CA ASP A 28 -24.57 -31.94 12.13
C ASP A 28 -23.75 -31.46 13.35
N ASP A 29 -22.50 -31.94 13.49
CA ASP A 29 -21.60 -31.60 14.60
C ASP A 29 -20.36 -30.80 14.15
N ALA A 30 -20.38 -30.20 12.94
CA ALA A 30 -19.26 -29.41 12.45
C ALA A 30 -19.70 -28.19 11.63
N GLU A 31 -19.30 -27.00 12.08
CA GLU A 31 -19.69 -25.71 11.49
C GLU A 31 -18.48 -24.77 11.39
N PHE A 32 -18.37 -24.05 10.28
CA PHE A 32 -17.42 -22.96 10.13
C PHE A 32 -18.13 -21.62 9.98
N LYS A 33 -17.71 -20.66 10.80
CA LYS A 33 -18.16 -19.27 10.76
C LYS A 33 -16.96 -18.38 10.46
N LEU A 34 -17.17 -17.39 9.59
CA LEU A 34 -16.19 -16.34 9.32
C LEU A 34 -16.86 -14.99 9.42
N ASN A 35 -16.34 -14.14 10.30
CA ASN A 35 -16.73 -12.74 10.35
C ASN A 35 -15.50 -11.87 10.06
N TYR A 36 -15.50 -11.21 8.92
CA TYR A 36 -14.38 -10.39 8.49
C TYR A 36 -14.87 -9.07 7.90
N GLY A 37 -13.97 -8.09 7.84
CA GLY A 37 -14.29 -6.81 7.26
C GLY A 37 -13.23 -5.77 7.53
N ASN A 38 -13.51 -4.55 7.07
CA ASN A 38 -12.64 -3.42 7.27
C ASN A 38 -13.45 -2.15 7.53
N ARG A 39 -12.88 -1.30 8.39
CA ARG A 39 -13.40 0.03 8.72
C ARG A 39 -12.29 1.03 8.49
N THR A 40 -12.58 2.11 7.79
CA THR A 40 -11.59 3.11 7.42
C THR A 40 -12.20 4.49 7.49
N LEU A 41 -11.50 5.42 8.12
CA LEU A 41 -11.77 6.84 8.07
C LEU A 41 -10.54 7.51 7.46
N SER A 42 -10.74 8.33 6.45
CA SER A 42 -9.67 9.06 5.78
C SER A 42 -10.06 10.51 5.56
N GLY A 43 -9.22 11.43 6.00
CA GLY A 43 -9.29 12.85 5.65
C GLY A 43 -8.21 13.17 4.62
N ASN A 44 -8.54 13.97 3.61
CA ASN A 44 -7.60 14.48 2.62
C ASN A 44 -7.72 16.01 2.53
N TRP A 45 -6.58 16.68 2.42
CA TRP A 45 -6.48 18.11 2.23
C TRP A 45 -5.50 18.40 1.11
N THR A 46 -6.00 18.98 0.02
CA THR A 46 -5.19 19.50 -1.06
C THR A 46 -5.10 21.02 -0.94
N HIS A 47 -3.88 21.55 -0.90
CA HIS A 47 -3.63 22.99 -0.91
C HIS A 47 -2.84 23.41 -2.15
N ILE A 48 -3.38 24.39 -2.89
CA ILE A 48 -2.79 24.99 -4.07
C ILE A 48 -2.10 26.30 -3.66
N PHE A 49 -0.77 26.29 -3.53
CA PHE A 49 -0.03 27.50 -3.17
C PHE A 49 0.01 28.48 -4.35
N ASN A 50 0.20 27.98 -5.56
CA ASN A 50 0.14 28.71 -6.82
C ASN A 50 0.06 27.73 -8.02
N GLU A 51 0.11 28.25 -9.25
CA GLU A 51 0.10 27.48 -10.50
C GLU A 51 1.23 26.44 -10.68
N LYS A 52 2.26 26.50 -9.84
CA LYS A 52 3.44 25.63 -9.90
C LYS A 52 3.68 24.81 -8.63
N LEU A 53 2.93 25.02 -7.55
CA LEU A 53 3.20 24.38 -6.27
C LEU A 53 1.91 23.92 -5.61
N PHE A 54 1.82 22.61 -5.40
CA PHE A 54 0.65 21.92 -4.90
C PHE A 54 1.05 20.97 -3.78
N SER A 55 0.20 20.82 -2.77
CA SER A 55 0.40 19.82 -1.72
C SER A 55 -0.85 19.01 -1.48
N ASN A 56 -0.65 17.77 -1.02
CA ASN A 56 -1.71 16.89 -0.61
C ASN A 56 -1.35 16.22 0.72
N PHE A 57 -2.22 16.36 1.71
CA PHE A 57 -2.07 15.78 3.03
C PHE A 57 -3.23 14.82 3.30
N VAL A 58 -2.91 13.57 3.65
CA VAL A 58 -3.87 12.52 4.00
C VAL A 58 -3.62 12.09 5.44
N LEU A 59 -4.69 11.96 6.21
CA LEU A 59 -4.70 11.27 7.49
C LEU A 59 -5.65 10.08 7.38
N THR A 60 -5.18 8.88 7.71
CA THR A 60 -5.97 7.64 7.64
C THR A 60 -5.93 6.91 8.97
N GLY A 61 -7.09 6.46 9.42
CA GLY A 61 -7.23 5.46 10.48
C GLY A 61 -8.04 4.28 9.95
N SER A 62 -7.52 3.07 10.11
CA SER A 62 -8.17 1.86 9.61
C SER A 62 -8.08 0.70 10.60
N GLN A 63 -9.09 -0.16 10.54
CA GLN A 63 -9.13 -1.44 11.22
C GLN A 63 -9.57 -2.50 10.21
N TYR A 64 -8.73 -3.50 9.99
CA TYR A 64 -9.14 -4.77 9.41
C TYR A 64 -9.35 -5.79 10.53
N PHE A 65 -10.38 -6.62 10.40
CA PHE A 65 -10.62 -7.72 11.32
C PHE A 65 -11.01 -8.99 10.56
N ASN A 66 -10.58 -10.12 11.10
CA ASN A 66 -10.87 -11.44 10.57
C ASN A 66 -11.03 -12.45 11.73
N TYR A 67 -12.23 -12.99 11.87
CA TYR A 67 -12.64 -13.84 12.99
C TYR A 67 -13.19 -15.19 12.50
N PRO A 68 -12.32 -16.11 12.08
CA PRO A 68 -12.73 -17.48 11.81
C PRO A 68 -13.02 -18.23 13.12
N GLU A 69 -14.04 -19.06 13.07
CA GLU A 69 -14.47 -19.95 14.14
C GLU A 69 -14.82 -21.30 13.50
N LEU A 70 -14.26 -22.37 14.03
CA LEU A 70 -14.53 -23.74 13.62
C LEU A 70 -15.02 -24.51 14.84
N GLU A 71 -16.21 -25.07 14.74
CA GLU A 71 -16.78 -25.97 15.74
C GLU A 71 -16.65 -27.41 15.25
N LEU A 72 -16.06 -28.28 16.07
CA LEU A 72 -15.91 -29.71 15.79
C LEU A 72 -16.35 -30.52 17.01
N GLY A 73 -17.45 -31.26 16.91
CA GLY A 73 -17.94 -32.13 17.99
C GLY A 73 -18.20 -31.36 19.29
N GLY A 74 -18.72 -30.14 19.20
CA GLY A 74 -18.96 -29.24 20.33
C GLY A 74 -17.72 -28.54 20.89
N THR A 75 -16.54 -28.73 20.28
CA THR A 75 -15.30 -28.02 20.66
C THR A 75 -15.06 -26.81 19.75
N PRO A 76 -15.14 -25.57 20.24
CA PRO A 76 -14.87 -24.39 19.44
C PRO A 76 -13.36 -24.10 19.31
N ILE A 77 -12.94 -23.77 18.10
CA ILE A 77 -11.63 -23.26 17.74
C ILE A 77 -11.81 -21.87 17.15
N GLU A 78 -11.42 -20.84 17.89
CA GLU A 78 -11.58 -19.44 17.47
C GLU A 78 -10.24 -18.79 17.22
N ARG A 79 -10.20 -17.88 16.24
CA ARG A 79 -9.11 -16.94 16.07
C ARG A 79 -9.64 -15.52 15.92
N ARG A 80 -9.02 -14.58 16.62
CA ARG A 80 -9.27 -13.14 16.51
C ARG A 80 -8.05 -12.47 15.93
N ASN A 81 -8.10 -12.11 14.64
CA ASN A 81 -7.07 -11.33 13.98
C ASN A 81 -7.56 -9.89 13.77
N ASN A 82 -6.85 -8.91 14.34
CA ASN A 82 -7.10 -7.49 14.13
C ASN A 82 -5.84 -6.80 13.65
N ILE A 83 -5.99 -5.91 12.67
CA ILE A 83 -4.93 -5.05 12.18
C ILE A 83 -5.43 -3.61 12.27
N TYR A 84 -4.72 -2.77 13.01
CA TYR A 84 -4.99 -1.34 13.11
C TYR A 84 -3.86 -0.57 12.44
N ASP A 85 -4.18 0.32 11.51
CA ASP A 85 -3.22 1.25 10.90
C ASP A 85 -3.67 2.69 11.11
N TYR A 86 -2.76 3.51 11.63
CA TYR A 86 -2.94 4.96 11.71
C TYR A 86 -1.77 5.63 11.02
N SER A 87 -2.04 6.40 9.97
CA SER A 87 -1.00 6.94 9.12
C SER A 87 -1.28 8.33 8.60
N ILE A 88 -0.20 9.04 8.33
CA ILE A 88 -0.18 10.34 7.66
C ILE A 88 0.62 10.22 6.36
N LYS A 89 0.13 10.88 5.32
CA LYS A 89 0.84 11.04 4.06
C LYS A 89 0.86 12.51 3.69
N ALA A 90 2.01 13.03 3.30
CA ALA A 90 2.17 14.39 2.81
C ALA A 90 2.96 14.35 1.51
N ASP A 91 2.37 14.83 0.43
CA ASP A 91 2.98 14.92 -0.89
C ASP A 91 3.06 16.41 -1.29
N LEU A 92 4.17 16.80 -1.90
CA LEU A 92 4.42 18.13 -2.45
C LEU A 92 4.87 17.97 -3.90
N GLU A 93 4.21 18.68 -4.80
CA GLU A 93 4.49 18.68 -6.23
C GLU A 93 4.85 20.10 -6.66
N TYR A 94 6.02 20.25 -7.29
CA TYR A 94 6.59 21.52 -7.70
C TYR A 94 7.02 21.49 -9.16
N LEU A 95 6.50 22.43 -9.95
CA LEU A 95 6.70 22.59 -11.39
C LEU A 95 7.53 23.85 -11.66
N PRO A 96 8.85 23.86 -11.39
CA PRO A 96 9.67 25.07 -11.56
C PRO A 96 9.65 25.61 -12.99
N ASN A 97 9.63 24.73 -13.99
CA ASN A 97 9.61 25.05 -15.42
C ASN A 97 9.09 23.85 -16.24
N GLU A 98 8.97 24.01 -17.56
CA GLU A 98 8.47 22.96 -18.47
C GLU A 98 9.37 21.71 -18.55
N LYS A 99 10.64 21.82 -18.15
CA LYS A 99 11.61 20.73 -18.19
C LYS A 99 11.65 19.90 -16.92
N HIS A 100 11.17 20.41 -15.78
CA HIS A 100 11.32 19.74 -14.49
C HIS A 100 10.00 19.72 -13.72
N GLU A 101 9.74 18.57 -13.11
CA GLU A 101 8.57 18.30 -12.29
C GLU A 101 9.06 17.50 -11.09
N LEU A 102 9.10 18.18 -9.94
CA LEU A 102 9.64 17.66 -8.70
C LEU A 102 8.49 17.17 -7.81
N ALA A 103 8.61 15.95 -7.30
CA ALA A 103 7.69 15.41 -6.31
C ALA A 103 8.45 14.94 -5.08
N ILE A 104 8.02 15.40 -3.91
CA ILE A 104 8.58 15.04 -2.62
C ILE A 104 7.44 14.52 -1.77
N GLY A 105 7.66 13.47 -0.98
CA GLY A 105 6.62 13.05 -0.06
C GLY A 105 7.10 12.23 1.11
N VAL A 106 6.28 12.24 2.14
CA VAL A 106 6.45 11.51 3.40
C VAL A 106 5.23 10.63 3.61
N TRP A 107 5.46 9.40 4.05
CA TRP A 107 4.39 8.54 4.56
C TRP A 107 4.88 7.88 5.84
N ALA A 108 4.13 8.06 6.93
CA ALA A 108 4.51 7.53 8.22
C ALA A 108 3.27 7.09 9.01
N GLY A 109 3.44 6.11 9.87
CA GLY A 109 2.32 5.59 10.64
C GLY A 109 2.72 4.56 11.68
N THR A 110 1.70 4.01 12.33
CA THR A 110 1.81 2.87 13.21
C THR A 110 0.86 1.77 12.79
N LEU A 111 1.39 0.54 12.79
CA LEU A 111 0.67 -0.67 12.47
C LEU A 111 0.65 -1.56 13.71
N THR A 112 -0.54 -1.94 14.16
CA THR A 112 -0.71 -2.85 15.30
C THR A 112 -1.44 -4.09 14.85
N ILE A 113 -0.81 -5.25 14.98
CA ILE A 113 -1.42 -6.56 14.68
C ILE A 113 -1.68 -7.26 16.01
N ARG A 114 -2.91 -7.73 16.21
CA ARG A 114 -3.32 -8.51 17.38
C ARG A 114 -3.90 -9.84 16.92
N LEU A 115 -3.29 -10.92 17.36
CA LEU A 115 -3.73 -12.28 17.09
C LEU A 115 -4.02 -12.98 18.42
N ASN A 116 -5.23 -13.51 18.58
CA ASN A 116 -5.58 -14.30 19.75
C ASN A 116 -6.33 -15.54 19.30
N ASP A 117 -5.86 -16.71 19.72
CA ASP A 117 -6.51 -17.98 19.45
C ASP A 117 -7.08 -18.55 20.75
N ARG A 118 -8.23 -19.22 20.61
CA ARG A 118 -8.86 -19.99 21.68
C ARG A 118 -9.15 -21.40 21.20
N PHE A 119 -8.94 -22.36 22.08
CA PHE A 119 -9.30 -23.74 21.88
C PHE A 119 -10.15 -24.18 23.07
N ASP A 120 -11.34 -24.71 22.81
CA ASP A 120 -12.29 -25.11 23.85
C ASP A 120 -12.55 -23.99 24.88
N ASN A 121 -12.80 -22.77 24.37
CA ASN A 121 -13.00 -21.54 25.15
C ASN A 121 -11.79 -21.05 25.97
N GLU A 122 -10.69 -21.80 26.01
CA GLU A 122 -9.48 -21.41 26.72
C GLU A 122 -8.46 -20.73 25.78
N PRO A 123 -7.78 -19.65 26.22
CA PRO A 123 -6.72 -19.02 25.42
C PRO A 123 -5.59 -20.01 25.12
N SER A 124 -5.29 -20.21 23.84
CA SER A 124 -4.21 -21.10 23.41
C SER A 124 -3.00 -20.33 22.89
N PHE A 125 -3.22 -19.17 22.26
CA PHE A 125 -2.17 -18.32 21.74
C PHE A 125 -2.57 -16.84 21.81
N SER A 126 -1.62 -15.96 22.11
CA SER A 126 -1.80 -14.51 22.03
C SER A 126 -0.53 -13.85 21.56
N SER A 127 -0.65 -12.97 20.57
CA SER A 127 0.44 -12.15 20.05
C SER A 127 -0.05 -10.74 19.75
N ARG A 128 0.82 -9.78 20.03
CA ARG A 128 0.61 -8.38 19.70
C ARG A 128 1.92 -7.80 19.17
N SER A 129 1.90 -7.36 17.91
CA SER A 129 2.97 -6.55 17.32
C SER A 129 2.52 -5.10 17.22
N HIS A 130 3.47 -4.17 17.39
CA HIS A 130 3.26 -2.75 17.27
C HIS A 130 4.45 -2.11 16.56
N SER A 131 4.33 -1.98 15.25
CA SER A 131 5.36 -1.41 14.40
C SER A 131 5.10 0.06 14.12
N ARG A 132 6.17 0.82 13.97
CA ARG A 132 6.18 2.16 13.39
C ARG A 132 6.89 2.09 12.05
N TYR A 133 6.32 2.70 11.03
CA TYR A 133 6.95 2.81 9.73
C TYR A 133 7.01 4.26 9.30
N SER A 134 8.03 4.56 8.51
CA SER A 134 8.14 5.85 7.85
C SER A 134 8.85 5.71 6.52
N SER A 135 8.55 6.60 5.60
CA SER A 135 9.21 6.71 4.33
C SER A 135 9.27 8.15 3.86
N LEU A 136 10.35 8.47 3.18
CA LEU A 136 10.59 9.75 2.53
C LEU A 136 10.97 9.45 1.09
N TYR A 137 10.42 10.19 0.14
CA TYR A 137 10.83 10.11 -1.26
C TYR A 137 11.04 11.47 -1.88
N ILE A 138 11.91 11.50 -2.88
CA ILE A 138 12.08 12.59 -3.82
C ILE A 138 12.17 12.01 -5.23
N SER A 139 11.55 12.67 -6.20
CA SER A 139 11.67 12.35 -7.61
C SER A 139 11.67 13.59 -8.48
N ASP A 140 12.38 13.53 -9.60
CA ASP A 140 12.38 14.53 -10.66
C ASP A 140 12.00 13.87 -11.99
N THR A 141 10.99 14.42 -12.64
CA THR A 141 10.72 14.17 -14.06
C THR A 141 11.39 15.26 -14.88
N TRP A 142 12.53 14.91 -15.47
CA TRP A 142 13.32 15.78 -16.31
C TRP A 142 13.04 15.53 -17.80
N ARG A 143 12.76 16.60 -18.53
CA ARG A 143 12.55 16.62 -19.98
C ARG A 143 13.62 17.52 -20.62
N PRO A 144 14.86 17.05 -20.77
CA PRO A 144 15.96 17.88 -21.30
C PRO A 144 15.68 18.44 -22.69
N THR A 145 15.02 17.62 -23.52
CA THR A 145 14.52 17.94 -24.86
C THR A 145 13.14 17.31 -25.06
N GLU A 146 12.45 17.64 -26.15
CA GLU A 146 11.17 17.00 -26.50
C GLU A 146 11.26 15.49 -26.78
N LYS A 147 12.48 14.97 -26.97
CA LYS A 147 12.70 13.55 -27.27
C LYS A 147 12.94 12.70 -26.03
N TRP A 148 13.32 13.30 -24.92
CA TRP A 148 13.76 12.57 -23.73
C TRP A 148 12.87 12.90 -22.53
N LYS A 149 12.43 11.86 -21.84
CA LYS A 149 11.82 11.98 -20.51
C LYS A 149 12.56 11.04 -19.57
N ILE A 150 13.13 11.61 -18.52
CA ILE A 150 13.91 10.91 -17.52
C ILE A 150 13.16 11.07 -16.20
N VAL A 151 12.77 9.98 -15.57
CA VAL A 151 12.20 10.00 -14.22
C VAL A 151 13.21 9.36 -13.29
N SER A 152 13.78 10.16 -12.40
CA SER A 152 14.69 9.67 -11.37
C SER A 152 14.06 9.85 -10.01
N GLY A 153 14.23 8.89 -9.12
CA GLY A 153 13.67 8.96 -7.78
C GLY A 153 14.45 8.12 -6.78
N LEU A 154 14.42 8.57 -5.54
CA LEU A 154 14.96 7.84 -4.41
C LEU A 154 13.93 7.86 -3.29
N ARG A 155 13.69 6.69 -2.72
CA ARG A 155 12.91 6.56 -1.50
C ARG A 155 13.76 5.89 -0.42
N SER A 156 13.61 6.39 0.81
CA SER A 156 14.08 5.74 2.02
C SER A 156 12.88 5.24 2.80
N SER A 157 12.91 4.01 3.27
CA SER A 157 11.86 3.39 4.07
C SER A 157 12.44 2.81 5.36
N TYR A 158 11.68 2.95 6.44
CA TYR A 158 12.04 2.54 7.79
C TYR A 158 10.92 1.72 8.41
N LEU A 159 11.26 0.64 9.08
CA LEU A 159 10.39 -0.13 9.97
C LEU A 159 11.07 -0.29 11.34
N SER A 160 10.35 0.00 12.42
CA SER A 160 10.88 -0.11 13.79
C SER A 160 11.23 -1.54 14.18
N ASP A 161 10.41 -2.49 13.75
CA ASP A 161 10.54 -3.90 14.11
C ASP A 161 11.73 -4.46 13.34
N GLY A 162 12.75 -4.88 14.07
CA GLY A 162 14.09 -5.18 13.55
C GLY A 162 14.92 -4.00 13.03
N ASN A 163 14.50 -2.75 13.28
CA ASN A 163 15.25 -1.53 12.97
C ASN A 163 15.76 -1.47 11.50
N TYR A 164 14.89 -1.76 10.55
CA TYR A 164 15.26 -1.86 9.14
C TYR A 164 15.11 -0.53 8.42
N MET A 165 16.23 -0.01 7.90
CA MET A 165 16.26 1.09 6.94
C MET A 165 16.62 0.56 5.54
N ARG A 166 15.88 0.96 4.51
CA ARG A 166 16.10 0.55 3.11
C ARG A 166 16.07 1.73 2.16
N LEU A 167 16.87 1.63 1.11
CA LEU A 167 16.87 2.56 -0.02
C LEU A 167 16.26 1.88 -1.26
N GLU A 168 15.42 2.64 -1.94
CA GLU A 168 14.62 2.21 -3.08
C GLU A 168 14.83 3.20 -4.24
N PRO A 169 15.98 3.12 -4.93
CA PRO A 169 16.21 3.91 -6.13
C PRO A 169 15.29 3.46 -7.26
N ARG A 170 14.86 4.42 -8.09
CA ARG A 170 14.10 4.19 -9.32
C ARG A 170 14.60 5.11 -10.42
N LEU A 171 14.75 4.56 -11.60
CA LEU A 171 15.12 5.30 -12.81
C LEU A 171 14.28 4.79 -13.97
N SER A 172 13.67 5.71 -14.70
CA SER A 172 12.97 5.43 -15.95
C SER A 172 13.46 6.41 -17.02
N LEU A 173 13.68 5.88 -18.21
CA LEU A 173 14.14 6.62 -19.38
C LEU A 173 13.18 6.29 -20.53
N GLU A 174 12.59 7.34 -21.08
CA GLU A 174 11.80 7.27 -22.30
C GLU A 174 12.48 8.11 -23.39
N TYR A 175 12.62 7.50 -24.56
CA TYR A 175 13.14 8.12 -25.77
C TYR A 175 12.11 8.09 -26.88
N LYS A 176 11.65 9.26 -27.32
CA LYS A 176 10.84 9.44 -28.52
C LYS A 176 11.75 9.37 -29.75
N ALA A 177 11.94 8.16 -30.27
CA ALA A 177 12.76 7.91 -31.45
C ALA A 177 12.16 8.58 -32.71
N THR A 178 10.83 8.53 -32.84
CA THR A 178 10.04 9.22 -33.88
C THR A 178 8.70 9.66 -33.28
N ASP A 179 7.86 10.36 -34.05
CA ASP A 179 6.50 10.71 -33.60
C ASP A 179 5.60 9.50 -33.35
N ARG A 180 5.99 8.31 -33.84
CA ARG A 180 5.22 7.07 -33.73
C ARG A 180 5.91 5.99 -32.90
N ILE A 181 7.12 6.21 -32.42
CA ILE A 181 7.91 5.20 -31.70
C ILE A 181 8.50 5.82 -30.44
N ARG A 182 8.19 5.21 -29.30
CA ARG A 182 8.79 5.51 -27.99
C ARG A 182 9.46 4.25 -27.46
N LEU A 183 10.73 4.39 -27.08
CA LEU A 183 11.48 3.34 -26.41
C LEU A 183 11.52 3.66 -24.91
N GLN A 184 11.31 2.65 -24.08
CA GLN A 184 11.24 2.79 -22.63
C GLN A 184 12.17 1.79 -21.98
N THR A 185 12.93 2.25 -20.99
CA THR A 185 13.71 1.38 -20.11
C THR A 185 13.56 1.88 -18.68
N ALA A 186 13.44 0.96 -17.74
CA ALA A 186 13.33 1.32 -16.34
C ALA A 186 14.00 0.30 -15.42
N TYR A 187 14.42 0.77 -14.26
CA TYR A 187 14.91 -0.02 -13.15
C TYR A 187 14.30 0.51 -11.85
N GLY A 188 13.98 -0.41 -10.94
CA GLY A 188 13.57 -0.05 -9.59
C GLY A 188 13.83 -1.15 -8.58
N ARG A 189 14.18 -0.74 -7.36
CA ARG A 189 14.23 -1.61 -6.17
C ARG A 189 13.01 -1.37 -5.29
N TYR A 190 12.44 -2.46 -4.77
CA TYR A 190 11.24 -2.44 -3.93
C TYR A 190 11.45 -3.32 -2.71
N ASN A 191 11.06 -2.87 -1.51
CA ASN A 191 11.07 -3.69 -0.30
C ASN A 191 9.65 -3.94 0.18
N GLN A 192 9.41 -5.13 0.74
CA GLN A 192 8.14 -5.55 1.29
C GLN A 192 8.32 -5.95 2.76
N TYR A 193 7.56 -5.27 3.63
CA TYR A 193 7.64 -5.39 5.09
C TYR A 193 6.48 -6.17 5.70
N LEU A 194 5.48 -6.53 4.89
CA LEU A 194 4.28 -7.27 5.29
C LEU A 194 4.24 -8.59 4.53
N THR A 195 4.03 -9.69 5.24
CA THR A 195 3.90 -11.03 4.65
C THR A 195 2.59 -11.64 5.08
N LEU A 196 1.87 -12.22 4.13
CA LEU A 196 0.68 -13.03 4.41
C LEU A 196 1.12 -14.48 4.60
N ILE A 197 0.80 -15.06 5.74
CA ILE A 197 0.87 -16.51 5.95
C ILE A 197 -0.50 -17.06 5.62
N THR A 198 -0.55 -17.83 4.53
CA THR A 198 -1.76 -18.48 4.06
C THR A 198 -1.92 -19.87 4.66
N ASN A 199 -3.15 -20.24 4.99
CA ASN A 199 -3.49 -21.60 5.41
C ASN A 199 -3.97 -22.41 4.20
N GLU A 200 -3.39 -23.60 3.98
CA GLU A 200 -3.69 -24.47 2.84
C GLU A 200 -5.14 -25.00 2.82
N ALA A 201 -5.79 -25.07 3.98
CA ALA A 201 -7.17 -25.57 4.06
C ALA A 201 -8.21 -24.51 3.68
N PHE A 202 -8.06 -23.29 4.21
CA PHE A 202 -9.02 -22.19 3.97
C PHE A 202 -8.39 -20.83 4.27
N SER A 203 -8.53 -19.89 3.33
CA SER A 203 -7.94 -18.54 3.43
C SER A 203 -8.53 -17.67 4.55
N GLY A 204 -9.66 -18.07 5.13
CA GLY A 204 -10.22 -17.41 6.31
C GLY A 204 -9.34 -17.50 7.56
N PHE A 205 -8.33 -18.38 7.59
CA PHE A 205 -7.35 -18.46 8.67
C PHE A 205 -6.05 -17.71 8.38
N ASP A 206 -5.96 -16.98 7.27
CA ASP A 206 -4.77 -16.25 6.87
C ASP A 206 -4.39 -15.16 7.89
N VAL A 207 -3.09 -14.98 8.08
CA VAL A 207 -2.53 -14.05 9.06
C VAL A 207 -1.48 -13.17 8.39
N TRP A 208 -1.64 -11.85 8.53
CA TRP A 208 -0.61 -10.88 8.17
C TRP A 208 0.39 -10.75 9.30
N LEU A 209 1.68 -10.77 8.95
CA LEU A 209 2.80 -10.49 9.85
C LEU A 209 3.68 -9.39 9.27
N THR A 210 4.30 -8.62 10.15
CA THR A 210 5.36 -7.69 9.79
C THR A 210 6.71 -8.39 9.77
N ALA A 211 7.66 -7.82 9.02
CA ALA A 211 9.08 -8.12 9.19
C ALA A 211 9.53 -7.74 10.61
N ASP A 212 10.51 -8.46 11.14
CA ASP A 212 11.03 -8.29 12.50
C ASP A 212 12.47 -8.85 12.60
N ASP A 213 13.09 -8.84 13.78
CA ASP A 213 14.43 -9.40 14.04
C ASP A 213 14.59 -10.84 13.53
N GLY A 214 13.52 -11.64 13.60
CA GLY A 214 13.50 -13.02 13.12
C GLY A 214 13.25 -13.19 11.61
N VAL A 215 12.59 -12.21 10.97
CA VAL A 215 12.19 -12.29 9.54
C VAL A 215 12.51 -10.98 8.85
N LYS A 216 13.60 -10.97 8.07
CA LYS A 216 14.04 -9.78 7.33
C LYS A 216 13.02 -9.36 6.26
N PRO A 217 12.90 -8.05 5.95
CA PRO A 217 12.09 -7.57 4.84
C PRO A 217 12.56 -8.19 3.53
N SER A 218 11.62 -8.63 2.71
CA SER A 218 11.90 -9.10 1.35
C SER A 218 12.13 -7.91 0.42
N PHE A 219 12.85 -8.13 -0.68
CA PHE A 219 13.08 -7.10 -1.68
C PHE A 219 13.13 -7.71 -3.09
N GLY A 220 12.88 -6.86 -4.09
CA GLY A 220 12.95 -7.22 -5.50
C GLY A 220 13.51 -6.10 -6.35
N ASP A 221 14.35 -6.47 -7.31
CA ASP A 221 14.86 -5.59 -8.36
C ASP A 221 14.09 -5.88 -9.64
N GLN A 222 13.52 -4.84 -10.25
CA GLN A 222 12.74 -4.95 -11.49
C GLN A 222 13.44 -4.19 -12.61
N PHE A 223 13.54 -4.83 -13.76
CA PHE A 223 14.07 -4.26 -15.00
C PHE A 223 12.99 -4.35 -16.07
N ILE A 224 12.76 -3.24 -16.75
CA ILE A 224 11.78 -3.12 -17.84
C ILE A 224 12.51 -2.59 -19.05
N ILE A 225 12.27 -3.22 -20.20
CA ILE A 225 12.59 -2.70 -21.52
C ILE A 225 11.35 -2.87 -22.39
N GLY A 226 10.95 -1.83 -23.10
CA GLY A 226 9.75 -1.86 -23.92
C GLY A 226 9.75 -0.82 -25.04
N ALA A 227 8.82 -0.99 -25.97
CA ALA A 227 8.61 -0.09 -27.09
C ALA A 227 7.11 0.12 -27.34
N LYS A 228 6.70 1.38 -27.33
CA LYS A 228 5.35 1.80 -27.74
C LYS A 228 5.39 2.31 -29.15
N THR A 229 4.53 1.79 -30.01
CA THR A 229 4.45 2.21 -31.41
C THR A 229 3.01 2.41 -31.90
N ILE A 230 2.84 3.36 -32.82
CA ILE A 230 1.62 3.56 -33.58
C ILE A 230 1.96 3.23 -35.05
N PRO A 231 1.95 1.95 -35.44
CA PRO A 231 2.38 1.55 -36.79
C PRO A 231 1.43 2.08 -37.87
N PHE A 232 0.14 2.17 -37.57
CA PHE A 232 -0.91 2.68 -38.45
C PHE A 232 -1.81 3.66 -37.69
N GLU A 233 -2.40 4.62 -38.41
CA GLU A 233 -3.32 5.58 -37.82
C GLU A 233 -4.52 4.85 -37.19
N GLY A 234 -4.78 5.12 -35.90
CA GLY A 234 -5.83 4.46 -35.12
C GLY A 234 -5.43 3.16 -34.40
N PHE A 235 -4.22 2.61 -34.62
CA PHE A 235 -3.77 1.38 -33.96
C PHE A 235 -2.49 1.61 -33.13
N GLY A 236 -2.57 1.38 -31.82
CA GLY A 236 -1.42 1.42 -30.91
C GLY A 236 -0.98 0.02 -30.51
N PHE A 237 0.33 -0.19 -30.42
CA PHE A 237 0.96 -1.45 -30.00
C PHE A 237 2.01 -1.16 -28.91
N ASP A 238 2.07 -2.01 -27.89
CA ASP A 238 2.92 -1.87 -26.69
C ASP A 238 3.53 -3.24 -26.38
N VAL A 239 4.86 -3.31 -26.31
CA VAL A 239 5.65 -4.54 -26.05
C VAL A 239 6.72 -4.24 -25.04
#